data_AF-A0A7S3SFP1-F1
#
_entry.id   AF-A0A7S3SFP1-F1
#
_cell.length_a   1.000
_cell.length_b   1.000
_cell.length_c   1.000
_cell.angle_alpha   90.00
_cell.angle_beta   90.00
_cell.angle_gamma   90.00
#
_symmetry.space_group_name_H-M   'P 1'
#
loop_
_entity.id
_entity.type
_entity.pdbx_description
1 polymer ?
#
loop_
_entity_poly.entity_id
_entity_poly.type
_entity_poly.pdbx_seq_one_letter_code
_entity_poly.pdbx_strand_id
1 'polypeptide(L)'
;TLLARYIVESCPIKGKVRNLASIGGPNMGVMDIPHCFSGPFCKVINSIARDFVYTGIIQNIVGPAGYFRDPYHMDRYLNGSVFLPHLNNEEDDDATKADRKARFTSLNGAMLMMFSQ
;
A
#
# COMPACT_ATOMS: atom_id res chain seq x y z
N THR A 1 5.97 -5.08 -5.88
CA THR A 1 6.38 -3.69 -5.60
C THR A 1 6.30 -3.29 -4.15
N LEU A 2 5.12 -3.26 -3.52
CA LEU A 2 4.98 -2.70 -2.16
C LEU A 2 5.84 -3.43 -1.10
N LEU A 3 5.93 -4.75 -1.18
CA LEU A 3 6.81 -5.54 -0.32
C LEU A 3 8.30 -5.18 -0.48
N ALA A 4 8.74 -4.88 -1.71
CA ALA A 4 10.11 -4.45 -1.96
C ALA A 4 10.39 -3.09 -1.30
N ARG A 5 9.43 -2.15 -1.40
CA ARG A 5 9.50 -0.87 -0.69
C ARG A 5 9.51 -1.07 0.84
N TYR A 6 8.65 -1.94 1.36
CA TYR A 6 8.63 -2.29 2.79
C TYR A 6 9.97 -2.85 3.28
N ILE A 7 10.60 -3.74 2.50
CA ILE A 7 11.92 -4.29 2.84
C ILE A 7 12.99 -3.18 2.91
N VAL A 8 12.96 -2.22 1.98
CA VAL A 8 13.87 -1.07 1.99
C VAL A 8 13.68 -0.22 3.24
N GLU A 9 12.42 0.09 3.56
CA GLU A 9 12.08 1.07 4.59
C GLU A 9 12.10 0.50 6.01
N SER A 10 11.67 -0.74 6.21
CA SER A 10 11.35 -1.27 7.54
C SER A 10 12.18 -2.50 7.95
N CYS A 11 12.82 -3.22 7.02
CA CYS A 11 13.54 -4.45 7.37
C CYS A 11 15.03 -4.21 7.68
N PRO A 12 15.56 -4.74 8.79
CA PRO A 12 17.00 -4.81 9.02
C PRO A 12 17.59 -5.95 8.18
N ILE A 13 18.04 -5.64 6.97
CA ILE A 13 18.72 -6.61 6.11
C ILE A 13 20.25 -6.55 6.32
N LYS A 14 20.93 -7.67 6.09
CA LYS A 14 22.40 -7.68 6.05
C LYS A 14 22.88 -6.97 4.79
N GLY A 15 23.36 -5.74 4.95
CA GLY A 15 23.80 -4.88 3.85
C GLY A 15 22.79 -3.77 3.55
N LYS A 16 22.88 -3.19 2.35
CA LYS A 16 22.05 -2.04 1.94
C LYS A 16 21.48 -2.29 0.55
N VAL A 17 20.16 -2.11 0.40
CA VAL A 17 19.55 -2.09 -0.94
C VAL A 17 20.13 -0.90 -1.70
N ARG A 18 20.72 -1.14 -2.87
CA ARG A 18 21.32 -0.06 -3.68
C ARG A 18 20.28 0.65 -4.54
N ASN A 19 19.47 -0.10 -5.28
CA ASN A 19 18.45 0.45 -6.17
C ASN A 19 17.11 -0.23 -5.93
N LEU A 20 16.02 0.51 -6.07
CA LEU A 20 14.66 -0.01 -6.04
C LEU A 20 14.05 0.10 -7.44
N ALA A 21 13.49 -0.99 -7.96
CA ALA A 21 12.70 -0.99 -9.20
C ALA A 21 11.26 -1.40 -8.88
N SER A 22 10.32 -0.52 -9.19
CA SER A 22 8.88 -0.69 -9.01
C SER A 22 8.22 -0.66 -10.37
N ILE A 23 7.70 -1.79 -10.84
CA ILE A 23 7.05 -1.90 -12.14
C ILE A 23 5.55 -2.12 -11.92
N GLY A 24 4.72 -1.17 -12.37
CA GLY A 24 3.25 -1.24 -12.29
C GLY A 24 2.70 -1.35 -10.86
N GLY A 25 3.44 -0.91 -9.84
CA GLY A 25 3.06 -1.12 -8.46
C GLY A 25 2.13 -0.05 -7.91
N PRO A 26 1.10 -0.43 -7.11
CA PRO A 26 0.15 0.51 -6.52
C PRO A 26 0.76 1.19 -5.27
N ASN A 27 1.76 2.05 -5.45
CA ASN A 27 2.47 2.72 -4.35
C ASN A 27 1.57 3.60 -3.46
N MET A 28 0.41 4.04 -3.98
CA MET A 28 -0.64 4.75 -3.25
C MET A 28 -1.91 3.91 -3.04
N GLY A 29 -1.81 2.59 -3.19
CA GLY A 29 -2.94 1.68 -3.06
C GLY A 29 -3.86 1.64 -4.28
N VAL A 30 -5.00 0.96 -4.10
CA VAL A 30 -6.09 0.85 -5.08
C VAL A 30 -7.43 1.09 -4.40
N MET A 31 -8.42 1.60 -5.14
CA MET A 31 -9.75 1.92 -4.59
C MET A 31 -10.88 0.99 -5.07
N ASP A 32 -10.63 0.18 -6.09
CA ASP A 32 -11.61 -0.71 -6.70
C ASP A 32 -10.96 -2.07 -7.00
N ILE A 33 -11.79 -3.11 -7.10
CA ILE A 33 -11.31 -4.46 -7.44
C ILE A 33 -10.77 -4.46 -8.88
N PRO A 34 -9.54 -4.98 -9.11
CA PRO A 34 -8.98 -5.11 -10.45
C PRO A 34 -9.94 -5.81 -11.41
N HIS A 35 -10.04 -5.31 -12.63
CA HIS A 35 -10.94 -5.81 -13.68
C HIS A 35 -12.45 -5.63 -13.41
N CYS A 36 -12.84 -4.91 -12.35
CA CYS A 36 -14.24 -4.61 -12.07
C CYS A 36 -14.50 -3.09 -11.96
N PHE A 37 -14.32 -2.38 -13.09
CA PHE A 37 -14.34 -0.92 -13.12
C PHE A 37 -15.70 -0.31 -13.52
N SER A 38 -16.55 -1.05 -14.23
CA SER A 38 -17.80 -0.51 -14.78
C SER A 38 -18.93 -1.55 -14.79
N GLY A 39 -20.17 -1.05 -14.90
CA GLY A 39 -21.39 -1.87 -14.88
C GLY A 39 -22.04 -1.99 -13.49
N PRO A 40 -23.35 -2.28 -13.43
CA PRO A 40 -24.12 -2.33 -12.18
C PRO A 40 -23.60 -3.40 -11.23
N PHE A 41 -23.17 -4.54 -11.74
CA PHE A 41 -22.62 -5.63 -10.94
C PHE A 41 -21.31 -5.24 -10.24
N CYS A 42 -20.39 -4.59 -10.96
CA CYS A 42 -19.14 -4.11 -10.36
C CYS A 42 -19.36 -3.03 -9.30
N LYS A 43 -20.35 -2.15 -9.49
CA LYS A 43 -20.71 -1.17 -8.46
C LYS A 43 -21.14 -1.85 -7.16
N VAL A 44 -21.96 -2.90 -7.25
CA VAL A 44 -22.39 -3.67 -6.08
C VAL A 44 -21.21 -4.37 -5.42
N ILE A 45 -20.35 -5.04 -6.20
CA ILE A 45 -19.15 -5.71 -5.67
C ILE A 45 -18.21 -4.72 -4.99
N ASN A 46 -17.89 -3.60 -5.62
CA ASN A 46 -17.00 -2.60 -5.03
C ASN A 46 -17.60 -1.97 -3.77
N SER A 47 -18.94 -1.79 -3.71
CA SER A 47 -19.61 -1.34 -2.49
C SER A 47 -19.43 -2.34 -1.35
N ILE A 48 -19.71 -3.62 -1.60
CA ILE A 48 -19.54 -4.68 -0.61
C ILE A 48 -18.06 -4.75 -0.17
N ALA A 49 -17.13 -4.69 -1.13
CA ALA A 49 -15.71 -4.70 -0.83
C ALA A 49 -15.32 -3.55 0.11
N ARG A 50 -15.77 -2.32 -0.15
CA ARG A 50 -15.48 -1.16 0.72
C ARG A 50 -16.02 -1.32 2.14
N ASP A 51 -17.14 -2.00 2.32
CA ASP A 51 -17.72 -2.24 3.65
C ASP A 51 -16.94 -3.29 4.46
N PHE A 52 -16.38 -4.31 3.80
CA PHE A 52 -15.72 -5.43 4.48
C PHE A 52 -14.18 -5.38 4.44
N VAL A 53 -13.58 -4.58 3.56
CA VAL A 53 -12.13 -4.60 3.31
C VAL A 53 -11.30 -4.28 4.55
N TYR A 54 -11.79 -3.43 5.44
CA TYR A 54 -11.10 -3.03 6.66
C TYR A 54 -11.46 -3.87 7.88
N THR A 55 -12.19 -4.98 7.70
CA THR A 55 -12.41 -5.94 8.79
C THR A 55 -11.12 -6.72 9.07
N GLY A 56 -10.84 -7.00 10.34
CA GLY A 56 -9.59 -7.67 10.73
C GLY A 56 -9.38 -9.04 10.07
N ILE A 57 -10.45 -9.79 9.81
CA ILE A 57 -10.37 -11.08 9.11
C ILE A 57 -9.88 -10.88 7.67
N ILE A 58 -10.47 -9.93 6.94
CA ILE A 58 -10.12 -9.66 5.55
C ILE A 58 -8.70 -9.09 5.45
N GLN A 59 -8.32 -8.16 6.31
CA GLN A 59 -6.98 -7.59 6.34
C GLN A 59 -5.88 -8.63 6.61
N ASN A 60 -6.17 -9.67 7.40
CA ASN A 60 -5.20 -10.71 7.74
C ASN A 60 -5.07 -11.83 6.68
N ILE A 61 -6.10 -12.05 5.85
CA ILE A 61 -6.14 -13.18 4.90
C ILE A 61 -5.99 -12.72 3.46
N VAL A 62 -6.49 -11.53 3.13
CA VAL A 62 -6.56 -11.02 1.75
C VAL A 62 -5.47 -9.99 1.54
N GLY A 63 -4.36 -10.40 0.91
CA GLY A 63 -3.21 -9.51 0.63
C GLY A 63 -3.59 -8.16 -0.01
N PRO A 64 -4.47 -8.13 -1.03
CA PRO A 64 -4.94 -6.87 -1.61
C PRO A 64 -5.65 -5.90 -0.66
N ALA A 65 -6.25 -6.39 0.42
CA ALA A 65 -6.93 -5.55 1.40
C ALA A 65 -5.94 -4.64 2.15
N GLY A 66 -4.71 -5.10 2.38
CA GLY A 66 -3.66 -4.33 3.05
C GLY A 66 -3.21 -3.09 2.28
N TYR A 67 -3.45 -3.02 0.97
CA TYR A 67 -3.17 -1.82 0.16
C TYR A 67 -4.41 -1.21 -0.50
N PHE A 68 -5.60 -1.60 -0.03
CA PHE A 68 -6.82 -0.92 -0.41
C PHE A 68 -6.86 0.46 0.26
N ARG A 69 -7.18 1.48 -0.52
CA ARG A 69 -7.24 2.88 -0.07
C ARG A 69 -8.55 3.50 -0.56
N ASP A 70 -9.44 3.77 0.38
CA ASP A 70 -10.67 4.51 0.12
C ASP A 70 -10.49 5.99 0.47
N PRO A 71 -10.27 6.88 -0.51
CA PRO A 71 -10.07 8.30 -0.24
C PRO A 71 -11.33 9.00 0.29
N TYR A 72 -12.51 8.38 0.17
CA TYR A 72 -13.77 8.95 0.67
C TYR A 72 -14.03 8.63 2.14
N HIS A 73 -13.36 7.61 2.68
CA HIS A 73 -13.50 7.17 4.08
C HIS A 73 -12.12 6.97 4.73
N MET A 74 -11.33 8.04 4.76
CA MET A 74 -9.96 8.01 5.28
C MET A 74 -9.86 7.51 6.72
N ASP A 75 -10.84 7.79 7.58
CA ASP A 75 -10.83 7.29 8.96
C ASP A 75 -10.92 5.76 9.04
N ARG A 76 -11.70 5.12 8.16
CA ARG A 76 -11.76 3.65 8.08
C ARG A 76 -10.46 3.06 7.55
N TYR A 77 -9.87 3.74 6.58
CA TYR A 77 -8.58 3.36 6.00
C TYR A 77 -7.45 3.42 7.03
N LEU A 78 -7.31 4.55 7.73
CA LEU A 78 -6.25 4.75 8.72
C LEU A 78 -6.40 3.80 9.91
N ASN A 79 -7.62 3.59 10.43
CA ASN A 79 -7.81 2.74 11.61
C ASN A 79 -7.91 1.23 11.30
N GLY A 80 -8.12 0.87 10.03
CA GLY A 80 -8.47 -0.50 9.65
C GLY A 80 -7.50 -1.17 8.68
N SER A 81 -6.65 -0.42 7.97
CA SER A 81 -5.67 -1.01 7.05
C SER A 81 -4.39 -1.39 7.80
N VAL A 82 -3.96 -2.64 7.67
CA VAL A 82 -2.82 -3.17 8.45
C VAL A 82 -1.46 -2.98 7.78
N PHE A 83 -1.39 -2.30 6.63
CA PHE A 83 -0.16 -2.25 5.85
C PHE A 83 0.12 -0.90 5.18
N LEU A 84 -0.78 -0.40 4.32
CA LEU A 84 -0.48 0.81 3.53
C LEU A 84 -0.34 2.10 4.36
N PRO A 85 -1.15 2.38 5.40
CA PRO A 85 -0.94 3.55 6.25
C PRO A 85 0.44 3.58 6.90
N HIS A 86 0.88 2.43 7.43
CA HIS A 86 2.23 2.30 7.97
C HIS A 86 3.29 2.53 6.89
N LEU A 87 3.18 1.83 5.75
CA LEU A 87 4.16 1.96 4.66
C LEU A 87 4.23 3.39 4.09
N ASN A 88 3.13 4.15 4.12
CA ASN A 88 3.09 5.54 3.65
C ASN A 88 3.36 6.58 4.76
N ASN A 89 3.76 6.17 5.97
CA ASN A 89 4.00 7.07 7.10
C ASN A 89 2.77 7.91 7.49
N GLU A 90 1.58 7.34 7.43
CA GLU A 90 0.31 8.03 7.73
C GLU A 90 -0.15 7.84 9.20
N GLU A 91 0.35 6.81 9.88
CA GLU A 91 -0.12 6.42 11.22
C GLU A 91 0.98 6.32 12.30
N ASP A 92 2.20 5.92 11.93
CA ASP A 92 3.28 5.62 12.90
C ASP A 92 3.86 6.86 13.63
N ASP A 93 4.73 6.65 14.62
CA ASP A 93 5.40 7.75 15.35
C ASP A 93 6.50 8.44 14.52
N ASP A 94 6.89 9.66 14.94
CA ASP A 94 7.86 10.49 14.21
C ASP A 94 9.26 9.86 14.10
N ALA A 95 9.69 9.06 15.08
CA ALA A 95 11.00 8.39 15.02
C ALA A 95 10.97 7.27 13.98
N THR A 96 9.92 6.44 13.97
CA THR A 96 9.72 5.41 12.94
C THR A 96 9.65 6.02 11.53
N LYS A 97 8.92 7.12 11.36
CA LYS A 97 8.84 7.85 10.09
C LYS A 97 10.21 8.39 9.64
N ALA A 98 10.98 8.95 10.57
CA ALA A 98 12.32 9.46 10.30
C ALA A 98 13.29 8.34 9.87
N ASP A 99 13.24 7.19 10.52
CA ASP A 99 14.07 6.03 10.21
C ASP A 99 13.75 5.45 8.82
N ARG A 100 12.46 5.26 8.50
CA ARG A 100 12.05 4.79 7.16
C ARG A 100 12.46 5.77 6.07
N LYS A 101 12.28 7.07 6.32
CA LYS A 101 12.73 8.14 5.41
C LYS A 101 14.23 8.05 5.19
N ALA A 102 15.04 7.94 6.25
CA ALA A 102 16.49 7.84 6.16
C ALA A 102 16.93 6.60 5.35
N ARG A 103 16.26 5.47 5.53
CA ARG A 103 16.52 4.24 4.77
C ARG A 103 16.17 4.41 3.29
N PHE A 104 15.00 4.95 2.97
CA PHE A 104 14.58 5.15 1.58
C PHE A 104 15.45 6.18 0.84
N THR A 105 15.79 7.31 1.48
CA THR A 105 16.66 8.34 0.87
C THR A 105 18.10 7.88 0.69
N SER A 106 18.50 6.82 1.39
CA SER A 106 19.83 6.25 1.26
C SER A 106 20.02 5.44 -0.04
N LEU A 107 18.95 5.12 -0.78
CA LEU A 107 19.03 4.44 -2.07
C LEU A 107 19.88 5.26 -3.06
N ASN A 108 20.61 4.58 -3.92
CA ASN A 108 21.28 5.20 -5.07
C ASN A 108 20.27 5.65 -6.14
N GLY A 109 19.17 4.92 -6.29
CA GLY A 109 18.10 5.28 -7.22
C GLY A 109 16.85 4.46 -7.00
N ALA A 110 15.70 5.08 -7.25
CA ALA A 110 14.40 4.43 -7.27
C ALA A 110 13.75 4.66 -8.64
N MET A 111 13.48 3.58 -9.37
CA MET A 111 12.77 3.60 -10.64
C MET A 111 11.33 3.18 -10.42
N LEU A 112 10.39 4.04 -10.84
CA LEU A 112 8.96 3.77 -10.84
C LEU A 112 8.49 3.72 -12.29
N MET A 113 8.11 2.55 -12.78
CA MET A 113 7.60 2.34 -14.13
C MET A 113 6.09 2.12 -14.10
N MET A 114 5.38 2.78 -15.01
CA MET A 114 3.95 2.61 -15.27
C MET A 114 3.79 2.06 -16.68
N PHE A 115 2.79 1.20 -16.89
CA PHE A 115 2.44 0.75 -18.23
C PHE A 115 1.67 1.84 -18.97
N SER A 116 2.06 2.13 -20.21
CA SER A 116 1.21 2.87 -21.14
C SER A 116 0.15 1.92 -21.70
N GLN A 117 -1.09 2.37 -21.72
CA GLN A 117 -2.18 1.66 -22.39
C GLN A 117 -2.16 1.95 -23.89
#